data_AF-A0AB37XL26-F1
#
_entry.id   AF-A0AB37XL26-F1
#
_cell.length_a   1.000
_cell.length_b   1.000
_cell.length_c   1.000
_cell.angle_alpha   90.00
_cell.angle_beta   90.00
_cell.angle_gamma   90.00
#
_symmetry.space_group_name_H-M   'P 1'
#
loop_
_entity.id
_entity.type
_entity.pdbx_description
1 polymer ?
#
loop_
_entity_poly.entity_id
_entity_poly.type
_entity_poly.pdbx_seq_one_letter_code
_entity_poly.pdbx_strand_id
1 'polypeptide(L)' 'FYQNPDYKEKLTRARVLCFLPMYHAMAQNIFIACAVTRGVPVYIMPKFDFNKVLEYIGKYRITELHLVPPVVVA' A
#
# COMPACT_ATOMS: atom_id res chain seq x y z
N PHE A 1 -11.51 -10.05 -6.78
CA PHE A 1 -10.04 -10.17 -6.62
C PHE A 1 -9.53 -11.56 -6.98
N TYR A 2 -9.85 -12.60 -6.21
CA TYR A 2 -9.32 -13.96 -6.41
C TYR A 2 -9.81 -14.69 -7.67
N GLN A 3 -10.96 -14.28 -8.22
CA GLN A 3 -11.55 -14.85 -9.43
C GLN A 3 -10.95 -14.28 -10.72
N ASN A 4 -10.04 -13.30 -10.62
CA ASN A 4 -9.37 -12.74 -11.79
C ASN A 4 -8.29 -13.73 -12.27
N PRO A 5 -8.28 -14.13 -13.56
CA PRO A 5 -7.33 -15.13 -14.06
C PRO A 5 -5.86 -14.76 -13.79
N ASP A 6 -5.54 -13.45 -13.81
CA ASP A 6 -4.17 -12.96 -13.57
C ASP A 6 -3.84 -12.71 -12.09
N TYR A 7 -4.69 -13.15 -11.15
CA TYR A 7 -4.57 -12.80 -9.73
C TYR A 7 -3.19 -13.17 -9.16
N LYS A 8 -2.70 -14.38 -9.44
CA LYS A 8 -1.40 -14.85 -8.93
C LYS A 8 -0.25 -14.00 -9.46
N GLU A 9 -0.28 -13.66 -10.75
CA GLU A 9 0.75 -12.83 -11.37
C GLU A 9 0.77 -11.42 -10.77
N LYS A 10 -0.41 -10.80 -10.61
CA LYS A 10 -0.55 -9.49 -9.95
C LYS A 10 -0.04 -9.53 -8.50
N LEU A 11 -0.35 -10.60 -7.78
CA LEU A 11 0.09 -10.79 -6.39
C LEU A 11 1.62 -10.83 -6.27
N THR A 12 2.32 -11.52 -7.16
CA THR A 12 3.80 -11.60 -7.11
C THR A 12 4.50 -10.26 -7.32
N ARG A 13 3.83 -9.31 -7.99
CA ARG A 13 4.37 -7.97 -8.26
C ARG A 13 3.88 -6.93 -7.27
N ALA A 14 2.92 -7.29 -6.42
CA ALA A 14 2.24 -6.36 -5.55
C ALA A 14 3.21 -5.75 -4.54
N ARG A 15 3.17 -4.43 -4.40
CA ARG A 15 3.94 -3.64 -3.43
C ARG A 15 3.06 -2.50 -2.96
N VAL A 16 2.98 -2.31 -1.64
CA VAL A 16 2.13 -1.28 -1.02
C VAL A 16 2.95 -0.32 -0.16
N LEU A 17 2.58 0.96 -0.16
CA LEU A 17 3.17 1.99 0.69
C LEU A 17 2.19 2.34 1.82
N CYS A 18 2.62 2.14 3.06
CA CYS A 18 1.91 2.53 4.26
C CYS A 18 2.44 3.89 4.75
N PHE A 19 1.65 4.94 4.54
CA PHE A 19 1.90 6.28 5.09
C PHE A 19 0.84 6.70 6.11
N LEU A 20 -0.11 5.82 6.43
CA LEU A 20 -1.08 6.01 7.51
C LEU A 20 -0.46 5.55 8.84
N PRO A 21 -0.83 6.18 9.97
CA PRO A 21 -0.42 5.70 11.28
C PRO A 21 -0.93 4.27 11.55
N MET A 22 -0.06 3.37 12.02
CA MET A 22 -0.40 1.96 12.21
C MET A 22 -1.39 1.67 13.34
N TYR A 23 -1.71 2.65 14.19
CA TYR A 23 -2.79 2.54 15.18
C TYR A 23 -4.19 2.74 14.58
N HIS A 24 -4.28 3.18 13.32
CA HIS A 24 -5.55 3.37 12.64
C HIS A 24 -6.10 2.04 12.11
N ALA A 25 -7.41 1.79 12.26
CA ALA A 25 -8.05 0.53 11.88
C ALA A 25 -7.80 0.13 10.41
N MET A 26 -7.86 1.09 9.47
CA MET A 26 -7.52 0.82 8.07
C MET A 26 -6.08 0.35 7.90
N ALA A 27 -5.13 0.95 8.63
CA ALA A 27 -3.72 0.59 8.50
C ALA A 27 -3.47 -0.82 9.06
N GLN A 28 -4.10 -1.15 10.18
CA GLN A 28 -4.05 -2.49 10.77
C GLN A 28 -4.66 -3.54 9.83
N ASN A 29 -5.84 -3.28 9.27
CA ASN A 29 -6.50 -4.25 8.41
C ASN A 29 -5.76 -4.46 7.09
N ILE A 30 -5.35 -3.39 6.41
CA ILE A 30 -4.77 -3.47 5.07
C ILE A 30 -3.29 -3.87 5.13
N PHE A 31 -2.49 -3.14 5.91
CA PHE A 31 -1.02 -3.28 5.88
C PHE A 31 -0.50 -4.33 6.86
N ILE A 32 -1.27 -4.73 7.88
CA ILE A 32 -0.89 -5.80 8.78
C ILE A 32 -1.62 -7.08 8.39
N ALA A 33 -2.93 -7.16 8.63
CA ALA A 33 -3.67 -8.41 8.42
C ALA A 33 -3.64 -8.86 6.95
N CYS A 34 -4.11 -8.02 6.03
CA CYS A 34 -4.27 -8.41 4.64
C CYS A 34 -2.92 -8.57 3.90
N ALA A 35 -2.01 -7.61 4.02
CA ALA A 35 -0.73 -7.66 3.30
C ALA A 35 0.14 -8.85 3.75
N VAL A 36 0.21 -9.13 5.04
CA VAL A 36 0.99 -10.26 5.57
C VAL A 36 0.40 -11.60 5.13
N THR A 37 -0.93 -11.79 5.26
CA THR A 37 -1.58 -13.03 4.80
C THR A 37 -1.42 -13.26 3.30
N ARG A 38 -1.33 -12.18 2.51
CA ARG A 38 -1.12 -12.23 1.05
C ARG A 38 0.36 -12.34 0.64
N GLY A 39 1.30 -12.25 1.58
CA GLY A 39 2.74 -12.21 1.28
C GLY A 39 3.17 -10.96 0.50
N VAL A 40 2.43 -9.86 0.64
CA VAL A 40 2.70 -8.60 -0.08
C VAL A 40 3.65 -7.74 0.76
N PRO A 41 4.80 -7.31 0.20
CA PRO A 41 5.72 -6.41 0.90
C PRO A 41 5.09 -5.03 1.16
N VAL A 42 5.24 -4.56 2.38
CA VAL A 42 4.75 -3.26 2.86
C VAL A 42 5.94 -2.33 3.13
N TYR A 43 5.96 -1.19 2.46
CA TYR A 43 6.91 -0.12 2.70
C TYR A 43 6.32 0.85 3.72
N ILE A 44 6.97 1.02 4.87
CA ILE A 44 6.46 1.87 5.95
C ILE A 44 7.11 3.26 5.87
N MET A 45 6.28 4.30 5.84
CA MET A 45 6.69 5.69 5.94
C MET A 45 6.38 6.19 7.37
N PRO A 46 7.40 6.48 8.21
CA PRO A 46 7.17 6.86 9.60
C PRO A 46 6.38 8.16 9.80
N LYS A 47 6.44 9.07 8.83
CA LYS A 47 5.72 10.35 8.83
C LYS A 47 5.27 10.68 7.43
N PHE A 48 3.99 11.00 7.28
CA PHE A 48 3.41 11.41 5.99
C PHE A 48 4.10 12.65 5.42
N ASP A 49 4.50 12.56 4.16
CA ASP A 49 5.05 13.63 3.35
C ASP A 49 4.66 13.35 1.89
N PHE A 50 3.84 14.22 1.31
CA PHE A 50 3.25 14.00 -0.01
C PHE A 50 4.31 13.92 -1.12
N ASN A 51 5.32 14.80 -1.10
CA ASN A 51 6.39 14.77 -2.10
C ASN A 51 7.19 13.47 -2.03
N LYS A 52 7.45 12.98 -0.81
CA LYS A 52 8.11 11.68 -0.63
C LYS A 52 7.22 10.51 -1.05
N VAL A 53 5.92 10.60 -0.87
CA VAL A 53 4.99 9.57 -1.39
C VAL A 53 5.15 9.46 -2.91
N LEU A 54 5.15 10.58 -3.62
CA LEU A 54 5.34 10.60 -5.08
C LEU A 54 6.71 10.05 -5.51
N GLU A 55 7.80 10.43 -4.82
CA GLU A 55 9.13 9.87 -5.06
C GLU A 55 9.15 8.35 -4.84
N TYR A 56 8.56 7.89 -3.73
CA TYR A 56 8.60 6.50 -3.29
C TYR A 56 7.78 5.58 -4.17
N ILE A 57 6.70 6.07 -4.79
CA ILE A 57 5.93 5.32 -5.79
C ILE A 57 6.85 4.86 -6.92
N GLY A 58 7.63 5.77 -7.50
CA GLY A 58 8.57 5.46 -8.57
C GLY A 58 9.76 4.63 -8.09
N LYS A 59 10.36 5.03 -6.97
CA LYS A 59 11.56 4.40 -6.40
C LYS A 59 11.35 2.95 -5.99
N TYR A 60 10.25 2.65 -5.31
CA TYR A 60 9.95 1.31 -4.80
C TYR A 60 8.99 0.52 -5.70
N ARG A 61 8.59 1.08 -6.85
CA ARG A 61 7.66 0.46 -7.81
C ARG A 61 6.37 -0.01 -7.12
N ILE A 62 5.77 0.91 -6.35
CA ILE A 62 4.50 0.68 -5.66
C ILE A 62 3.42 0.42 -6.70
N THR A 63 2.66 -0.65 -6.53
CA THR A 63 1.66 -1.11 -7.52
C THR A 63 0.24 -0.79 -7.11
N GLU A 64 -0.01 -0.68 -5.80
CA GLU A 64 -1.31 -0.42 -5.22
C GLU A 64 -1.20 0.73 -4.20
N LEU A 65 -2.09 1.71 -4.30
CA LEU A 65 -2.15 2.86 -3.41
C LEU A 65 -3.48 2.85 -2.65
N HIS A 66 -3.38 2.80 -1.32
CA HIS A 66 -4.52 2.91 -0.42
C HIS A 66 -4.61 4.35 0.07
N LEU A 67 -5.44 5.15 -0.60
CA LEU A 67 -5.58 6.58 -0.36
C LEU A 67 -6.84 6.88 0.48
N VAL A 68 -6.80 8.00 1.19
CA VAL A 68 -7.97 8.59 1.87
C VAL A 68 -8.34 9.89 1.15
N PRO A 69 -9.60 10.36 1.22
CA PRO A 69 -10.06 11.51 0.44
C PRO A 69 -9.16 12.76 0.56
N PRO A 70 -8.64 13.14 1.75
CA PRO A 70 -7.74 14.29 1.88
C PRO A 70 -6.44 14.17 1.08
N VAL A 71 -5.93 12.96 0.87
CA VAL A 71 -4.68 12.73 0.12
C VAL A 71 -4.90 12.82 -1.39
N VAL A 72 -6.13 12.57 -1.86
CA VAL A 72 -6.48 12.63 -3.28
C VAL A 72 -6.66 14.07 -3.75
N VAL A 73 -7.12 14.96 -2.86
CA VAL A 73 -7.41 16.38 -3.19
C VAL A 73 -6.23 17.32 -2.94
N ALA A 74 -5.13 16.83 -2.40
CA ALA A 74 -3.94 17.62 -2.05
C ALA A 74 -3.02 17.90 -3.25
#